data_AF-A0A947JUV4-F1
#
_entry.id   AF-A0A947JUV4-F1
#
_cell.length_a   1.000
_cell.length_b   1.000
_cell.length_c   1.000
_cell.angle_alpha   90.00
_cell.angle_beta   90.00
_cell.angle_gamma   90.00
#
_symmetry.space_group_name_H-M   'P 1'
#
loop_
_entity.id
_entity.type
_entity.pdbx_description
1 polymer ?
#
loop_
_entity_poly.entity_id
_entity_poly.type
_entity_poly.pdbx_seq_one_letter_code
_entity_poly.pdbx_strand_id
1 'polypeptide(L)'
;MATTKKNIEEKTIWDDARQMLRKAEKDGVETAWDRLEHQTPHCTFCESGLSCRNCTMGPCRISKKAPLGVCGADADVIVARNFGRFIAGGSAGHSDHGRDCIEALHAVAHGLTKDYTIKDEAKLLRIAGELGVVSEDRPVLDVAKDLCTVFYANYGSLLEELSFSCRVPEKRKQIWRDLGISPR
;
A
#
# COMPACT_ATOMS: atom_id res chain seq x y z
N MET A 1 -4.00 12.33 24.23
CA MET A 1 -2.98 11.26 24.22
C MET A 1 -2.52 10.99 25.64
N ALA A 2 -2.30 9.72 26.01
CA ALA A 2 -1.95 9.35 27.38
C ALA A 2 -0.61 9.98 27.77
N THR A 3 -0.63 10.84 28.79
CA THR A 3 0.54 11.57 29.33
C THR A 3 1.33 10.77 30.35
N THR A 4 0.91 9.53 30.64
CA THR A 4 1.49 8.70 31.71
C THR A 4 2.31 7.58 31.09
N LYS A 5 3.57 7.45 31.51
CA LYS A 5 4.46 6.34 31.13
C LYS A 5 3.78 5.02 31.48
N LYS A 6 3.59 4.16 30.47
CA LYS A 6 3.01 2.83 30.64
C LYS A 6 4.03 1.87 31.22
N ASN A 7 3.61 1.04 32.17
CA ASN A 7 4.41 -0.12 32.58
C ASN A 7 4.37 -1.22 31.50
N ILE A 8 5.21 -2.26 31.65
CA ILE A 8 5.30 -3.36 30.67
C ILE A 8 3.98 -4.10 30.50
N GLU A 9 3.15 -4.20 31.54
CA GLU A 9 1.90 -4.94 31.50
C GLU A 9 0.80 -4.19 30.74
N GLU A 10 0.90 -2.85 30.72
CA GLU A 10 0.04 -1.95 29.93
C GLU A 10 0.51 -1.80 28.47
N LYS A 11 1.75 -2.21 28.18
CA LYS A 11 2.38 -2.13 26.85
C LYS A 11 1.96 -3.29 25.94
N THR A 12 1.54 -4.43 26.50
CA THR A 12 1.09 -5.60 25.72
C THR A 12 0.27 -6.58 26.59
N ILE A 13 -0.67 -7.28 25.95
CA ILE A 13 -1.46 -8.34 26.59
C ILE A 13 -0.75 -9.71 26.60
N TRP A 14 0.36 -9.85 25.85
CA TRP A 14 1.02 -11.13 25.60
C TRP A 14 2.23 -11.34 26.50
N ASP A 15 2.33 -12.53 27.11
CA ASP A 15 3.39 -12.84 28.09
C ASP A 15 4.79 -12.94 27.48
N ASP A 16 4.90 -13.44 26.26
CA ASP A 16 6.15 -13.50 25.50
C ASP A 16 6.70 -12.07 25.21
N ALA A 17 5.83 -11.16 24.79
CA ALA A 17 6.18 -9.77 24.56
C ALA A 17 6.58 -9.08 25.87
N ARG A 18 5.90 -9.34 27.00
CA ARG A 18 6.30 -8.82 28.32
C ARG A 18 7.67 -9.32 28.73
N GLN A 19 7.94 -10.60 28.54
CA GLN A 19 9.26 -11.19 28.83
C GLN A 19 10.35 -10.50 28.02
N MET A 20 10.13 -10.27 26.72
CA MET A 20 11.10 -9.61 25.85
C MET A 20 11.26 -8.12 26.18
N LEU A 21 10.18 -7.42 26.54
CA LEU A 21 10.24 -6.02 27.00
C LEU A 21 11.05 -5.89 28.30
N ARG A 22 10.88 -6.79 29.28
CA ARG A 22 11.68 -6.79 30.52
C ARG A 22 13.15 -7.04 30.23
N LYS A 23 13.45 -7.95 29.30
CA LYS A 23 14.82 -8.21 28.86
C LYS A 23 15.41 -6.98 28.16
N ALA A 24 14.67 -6.35 27.26
CA ALA A 24 15.10 -5.14 26.56
C ALA A 24 15.43 -4.00 27.55
N GLU A 25 14.59 -3.79 28.57
CA GLU A 25 14.85 -2.81 29.64
C GLU A 25 16.12 -3.13 30.43
N LYS A 26 16.29 -4.40 30.85
CA LYS A 26 17.48 -4.86 31.58
C LYS A 26 18.77 -4.67 30.78
N ASP A 27 18.71 -4.91 29.47
CA ASP A 27 19.87 -4.85 28.58
C ASP A 27 20.11 -3.45 27.99
N GLY A 28 19.26 -2.46 28.32
CA GLY A 28 19.35 -1.10 27.79
C GLY A 28 19.01 -0.97 26.30
N VAL A 29 18.20 -1.86 25.75
CA VAL A 29 17.78 -1.86 24.34
C VAL A 29 16.49 -1.07 24.18
N GLU A 30 16.53 0.00 23.38
CA GLU A 30 15.38 0.85 23.11
C GLU A 30 14.38 0.20 22.15
N THR A 31 13.09 0.21 22.51
CA THR A 31 11.99 -0.36 21.73
C THR A 31 11.10 0.69 21.08
N ALA A 32 10.11 0.25 20.30
CA ALA A 32 9.12 1.16 19.72
C ALA A 32 8.29 1.92 20.77
N TRP A 33 8.10 1.34 21.97
CA TRP A 33 7.40 2.02 23.06
C TRP A 33 8.17 3.19 23.65
N ASP A 34 9.48 3.03 23.80
CA ASP A 34 10.33 4.10 24.33
C ASP A 34 10.42 5.26 23.33
N ARG A 35 10.52 4.97 22.02
CA ARG A 35 10.46 6.00 20.97
C ARG A 35 9.11 6.70 20.88
N LEU A 36 8.01 5.97 21.11
CA LEU A 36 6.68 6.57 21.18
C LEU A 36 6.59 7.56 22.35
N GLU A 37 7.12 7.19 23.51
CA GLU A 37 7.22 8.06 24.68
C GLU A 37 8.01 9.34 24.35
N HIS A 38 9.18 9.22 23.69
CA HIS A 38 9.99 10.37 23.26
C HIS A 38 9.28 11.31 22.27
N GLN A 39 8.37 10.78 21.44
CA GLN A 39 7.61 11.55 20.46
C GLN A 39 6.29 12.11 21.01
N THR A 40 5.97 11.84 22.28
CA THR A 40 4.72 12.28 22.93
C THR A 40 4.98 13.49 23.84
N PRO A 41 4.21 14.59 23.72
CA PRO A 41 3.05 14.78 22.85
C PRO A 41 3.45 15.02 21.39
N HIS A 42 2.69 14.43 20.47
CA HIS A 42 2.87 14.68 19.04
C HIS A 42 2.47 16.12 18.65
N CYS A 43 3.00 16.60 17.53
CA CYS A 43 2.62 17.91 16.98
C CYS A 43 1.14 17.92 16.56
N THR A 44 0.35 18.78 17.19
CA THR A 44 -1.11 18.86 16.99
C THR A 44 -1.51 19.21 15.55
N PHE A 45 -0.73 20.05 14.84
CA PHE A 45 -0.97 20.35 13.43
C PHE A 45 -0.75 19.14 12.52
N CYS A 46 0.26 18.31 12.82
CA CYS A 46 0.53 17.09 12.06
C CYS A 46 -0.54 16.03 12.35
N GLU A 47 -0.89 15.84 13.62
CA GLU A 47 -1.94 14.91 14.05
C GLU A 47 -3.30 15.26 13.44
N SER A 48 -3.66 16.55 13.40
CA SER A 48 -4.91 17.02 12.80
C SER A 48 -4.83 17.16 11.27
N GLY A 49 -3.68 16.90 10.64
CA GLY A 49 -3.48 17.03 9.20
C GLY A 49 -3.43 18.47 8.66
N LEU A 50 -3.39 19.48 9.53
CA LEU A 50 -3.45 20.92 9.20
C LEU A 50 -2.10 21.56 8.84
N SER A 51 -1.09 20.75 8.55
CA SER A 51 0.25 21.19 8.12
C SER A 51 0.52 20.78 6.68
N CYS A 52 0.99 21.70 5.84
CA CYS A 52 1.33 21.42 4.44
C CYS A 52 2.79 21.77 4.14
N ARG A 53 3.48 20.84 3.46
CA ARG A 53 4.91 20.95 3.07
C ARG A 53 5.13 20.62 1.59
N ASN A 54 4.12 20.81 0.74
CA ASN A 54 4.15 20.37 -0.66
C ASN A 54 4.90 21.32 -1.60
N CYS A 55 5.35 22.48 -1.11
CA CYS A 55 6.17 23.44 -1.87
C CYS A 55 7.07 24.24 -0.91
N THR A 56 7.99 25.04 -1.47
CA THR A 56 8.99 25.82 -0.72
C THR A 56 8.49 27.18 -0.23
N MET A 57 7.28 27.62 -0.62
CA MET A 57 6.65 28.81 -0.03
C MET A 57 6.16 28.56 1.40
N GLY A 58 5.92 27.30 1.75
CA GLY A 58 5.59 26.87 3.11
C GLY A 58 6.83 26.70 4.00
N PRO A 59 6.75 25.92 5.10
CA PRO A 59 5.60 25.11 5.53
C PRO A 59 4.41 25.97 5.98
N CYS A 60 3.20 25.59 5.58
CA CYS A 60 1.96 26.25 6.00
C CYS A 60 1.32 25.49 7.16
N ARG A 61 0.75 26.20 8.15
CA ARG A 61 -0.04 25.65 9.25
C ARG A 61 -1.38 26.37 9.35
N ILE A 62 -2.48 25.62 9.27
CA ILE A 62 -3.82 26.19 9.28
C ILE A 62 -4.34 26.32 10.70
N SER A 63 -4.85 27.51 11.03
CA SER A 63 -5.46 27.82 12.33
C SER A 63 -6.49 28.93 12.19
N LYS A 64 -7.24 29.25 13.25
CA LYS A 64 -8.18 30.38 13.25
C LYS A 64 -7.51 31.73 12.90
N LYS A 65 -6.24 31.92 13.22
CA LYS A 65 -5.47 33.15 12.92
C LYS A 65 -4.85 33.14 11.51
N ALA A 66 -4.67 31.97 10.93
CA ALA A 66 -4.09 31.76 9.60
C ALA A 66 -4.93 30.69 8.88
N PRO A 67 -6.10 31.05 8.35
CA PRO A 67 -7.06 30.08 7.82
C PRO A 67 -6.65 29.47 6.47
N LEU A 68 -5.66 30.06 5.80
CA LEU A 68 -5.19 29.66 4.48
C LEU A 68 -3.66 29.49 4.48
N GLY A 69 -3.17 28.59 3.62
CA GLY A 69 -1.75 28.55 3.24
C GLY A 69 -1.38 29.67 2.26
N VAL A 70 -0.08 29.82 1.98
CA VAL A 70 0.43 30.89 1.08
C VAL A 70 -0.23 30.86 -0.31
N CYS A 71 -0.54 29.68 -0.83
CA CYS A 71 -1.21 29.52 -2.12
C CYS A 71 -2.74 29.68 -2.08
N GLY A 72 -3.32 30.00 -0.91
CA GLY A 72 -4.77 30.11 -0.72
C GLY A 72 -5.49 28.79 -0.39
N ALA A 73 -4.78 27.67 -0.24
CA ALA A 73 -5.39 26.41 0.17
C ALA A 73 -5.83 26.46 1.65
N ASP A 74 -7.08 26.10 1.91
CA ASP A 74 -7.67 26.01 3.25
C ASP A 74 -7.37 24.67 3.95
N ALA A 75 -8.00 24.46 5.11
CA ALA A 75 -7.90 23.24 5.89
C ALA A 75 -8.35 22.01 5.10
N ASP A 76 -9.48 22.08 4.40
CA ASP A 76 -10.09 20.95 3.69
C ASP A 76 -9.17 20.45 2.59
N VAL A 77 -8.65 21.36 1.76
CA VAL A 77 -7.73 21.03 0.67
C VAL A 77 -6.40 20.48 1.20
N ILE A 78 -5.89 20.99 2.32
CA ILE A 78 -4.63 20.51 2.91
C ILE A 78 -4.82 19.10 3.49
N VAL A 79 -5.86 18.88 4.29
CA VAL A 79 -6.15 17.57 4.91
C VAL A 79 -6.42 16.52 3.85
N ALA A 80 -7.26 16.83 2.85
CA ALA A 80 -7.57 15.89 1.77
C ALA A 80 -6.34 15.48 0.95
N ARG A 81 -5.44 16.43 0.63
CA ARG A 81 -4.18 16.12 -0.10
C ARG A 81 -3.20 15.31 0.74
N ASN A 82 -3.09 15.62 2.03
CA ASN A 82 -2.24 14.86 2.95
C ASN A 82 -2.75 13.40 3.05
N PHE A 83 -4.05 13.22 3.19
CA PHE A 83 -4.66 11.88 3.21
C PHE A 83 -4.52 11.17 1.87
N GLY A 84 -4.71 11.87 0.75
CA GLY A 84 -4.51 11.30 -0.59
C GLY A 84 -3.09 10.75 -0.80
N ARG A 85 -2.06 11.48 -0.36
CA ARG A 85 -0.67 10.99 -0.39
C ARG A 85 -0.43 9.82 0.57
N PHE A 86 -1.10 9.79 1.73
CA PHE A 86 -1.04 8.66 2.65
C PHE A 86 -1.60 7.38 2.02
N ILE A 87 -2.76 7.48 1.36
CA ILE A 87 -3.35 6.36 0.59
C ILE A 87 -2.42 5.94 -0.55
N ALA A 88 -1.89 6.89 -1.32
CA ALA A 88 -0.96 6.60 -2.41
C ALA A 88 0.29 5.84 -1.92
N GLY A 89 0.83 6.18 -0.75
CA GLY A 89 1.96 5.47 -0.14
C GLY A 89 1.63 4.00 0.17
N GLY A 90 0.46 3.73 0.76
CA GLY A 90 0.02 2.35 1.02
C GLY A 90 -0.26 1.56 -0.26
N SER A 91 -0.91 2.19 -1.24
CA SER A 91 -1.15 1.59 -2.57
C SER A 91 0.16 1.27 -3.28
N ALA A 92 1.17 2.15 -3.20
CA ALA A 92 2.48 1.91 -3.79
C ALA A 92 3.20 0.69 -3.18
N GLY A 93 3.07 0.47 -1.86
CA GLY A 93 3.62 -0.71 -1.21
C GLY A 93 3.06 -2.03 -1.75
N HIS A 94 1.74 -2.10 -1.95
CA HIS A 94 1.11 -3.29 -2.56
C HIS A 94 1.39 -3.40 -4.07
N SER A 95 1.48 -2.26 -4.76
CA SER A 95 1.84 -2.20 -6.18
C SER A 95 3.20 -2.82 -6.44
N ASP A 96 4.23 -2.45 -5.68
CA ASP A 96 5.58 -2.98 -5.91
C ASP A 96 5.71 -4.44 -5.48
N HIS A 97 5.06 -4.83 -4.38
CA HIS A 97 4.98 -6.24 -4.00
C HIS A 97 4.34 -7.11 -5.09
N GLY A 98 3.26 -6.61 -5.72
CA GLY A 98 2.63 -7.28 -6.85
C GLY A 98 3.55 -7.35 -8.08
N ARG A 99 4.30 -6.29 -8.35
CA ARG A 99 5.29 -6.23 -9.44
C ARG A 99 6.40 -7.27 -9.25
N ASP A 100 6.99 -7.37 -8.06
CA ASP A 100 8.01 -8.37 -7.74
C ASP A 100 7.50 -9.80 -8.00
N CYS A 101 6.24 -10.07 -7.67
CA CYS A 101 5.63 -11.37 -7.93
C CYS A 101 5.50 -11.67 -9.45
N ILE A 102 5.21 -10.65 -10.26
CA ILE A 102 5.12 -10.78 -11.72
C ILE A 102 6.52 -10.95 -12.31
N GLU A 103 7.51 -10.22 -11.81
CA GLU A 103 8.92 -10.35 -12.21
C GLU A 103 9.47 -11.75 -11.91
N ALA A 104 9.15 -12.30 -10.73
CA ALA A 104 9.49 -13.67 -10.38
C ALA A 104 8.84 -14.70 -11.33
N LEU A 105 7.54 -14.55 -11.62
CA LEU A 105 6.84 -15.41 -12.59
C LEU A 105 7.46 -15.28 -13.99
N HIS A 106 7.78 -14.05 -14.41
CA HIS A 106 8.42 -13.77 -15.68
C HIS A 106 9.79 -14.44 -15.77
N ALA A 107 10.60 -14.39 -14.71
CA ALA A 107 11.89 -15.06 -14.66
C ALA A 107 11.76 -16.59 -14.77
N VAL A 108 10.77 -17.19 -14.10
CA VAL A 108 10.47 -18.63 -14.23
C VAL A 108 10.00 -18.96 -15.65
N ALA A 109 9.07 -18.19 -16.20
CA ALA A 109 8.49 -18.42 -17.52
C ALA A 109 9.53 -18.34 -18.65
N HIS A 110 10.57 -17.51 -18.49
CA HIS A 110 11.67 -17.35 -19.44
C HIS A 110 12.92 -18.18 -19.11
N GLY A 111 12.89 -19.02 -18.08
CA GLY A 111 14.04 -19.83 -17.68
C GLY A 111 15.24 -19.03 -17.17
N LEU A 112 15.03 -17.81 -16.68
CA LEU A 112 16.06 -16.91 -16.15
C LEU A 112 16.46 -17.25 -14.71
N THR A 113 15.68 -18.10 -14.03
CA THR A 113 15.99 -18.64 -12.71
C THR A 113 15.73 -20.15 -12.67
N LYS A 114 16.44 -20.85 -11.80
CA LYS A 114 16.24 -22.27 -11.47
C LYS A 114 15.78 -22.49 -10.03
N ASP A 115 15.73 -21.42 -9.23
CA ASP A 115 15.40 -21.49 -7.80
C ASP A 115 13.88 -21.54 -7.54
N TYR A 116 13.10 -21.15 -8.54
CA TYR A 116 11.64 -21.13 -8.50
C TYR A 116 11.02 -21.96 -9.61
N THR A 117 9.83 -22.49 -9.35
CA THR A 117 9.02 -23.24 -10.31
C THR A 117 7.54 -22.87 -10.16
N ILE A 118 6.75 -23.13 -11.20
CA ILE A 118 5.30 -23.04 -11.13
C ILE A 118 4.81 -24.25 -10.32
N LYS A 119 4.42 -24.04 -9.07
CA LYS A 119 3.94 -25.12 -8.18
C LYS A 119 2.48 -25.51 -8.40
N ASP A 120 1.68 -24.60 -8.93
CA ASP A 120 0.24 -24.77 -9.12
C ASP A 120 -0.14 -24.38 -10.56
N GLU A 121 0.09 -25.32 -11.47
CA GLU A 121 -0.21 -25.14 -12.90
C GLU A 121 -1.71 -25.01 -13.15
N ALA A 122 -2.54 -25.78 -12.43
CA ALA A 122 -3.98 -25.72 -12.55
C ALA A 122 -4.53 -24.32 -12.23
N LYS A 123 -4.00 -23.66 -11.19
CA LYS A 123 -4.35 -22.27 -10.88
C LYS A 123 -3.83 -21.32 -11.95
N LEU A 124 -2.60 -21.49 -12.44
CA LEU A 124 -2.06 -20.63 -13.50
C LEU A 124 -2.95 -20.66 -14.74
N LEU A 125 -3.30 -21.85 -15.23
CA LEU A 125 -4.15 -22.03 -16.41
C LEU A 125 -5.56 -21.46 -16.18
N ARG A 126 -6.14 -21.66 -14.99
CA ARG A 126 -7.44 -21.10 -14.63
C ARG A 126 -7.44 -19.56 -14.63
N ILE A 127 -6.40 -18.93 -14.07
CA ILE A 127 -6.28 -17.46 -14.05
C ILE A 127 -6.00 -16.92 -15.44
N ALA A 128 -5.18 -17.62 -16.24
CA ALA A 128 -4.93 -17.28 -17.63
C ALA A 128 -6.24 -17.25 -18.43
N GLY A 129 -7.06 -18.31 -18.33
CA GLY A 129 -8.36 -18.38 -19.00
C GLY A 129 -9.34 -17.30 -18.55
N GLU A 130 -9.39 -17.00 -17.24
CA GLU A 130 -10.21 -15.90 -16.70
C GLU A 130 -9.86 -14.53 -17.30
N LEU A 131 -8.57 -14.33 -17.62
CA LEU A 131 -8.07 -13.08 -18.20
C LEU A 131 -7.96 -13.11 -19.73
N GLY A 132 -8.56 -14.11 -20.38
CA GLY A 132 -8.64 -14.21 -21.84
C GLY A 132 -7.38 -14.74 -22.52
N VAL A 133 -6.43 -15.33 -21.77
CA VAL A 133 -5.26 -16.00 -22.34
C VAL A 133 -5.64 -17.43 -22.73
N VAL A 134 -5.57 -17.74 -24.02
CA VAL A 134 -5.84 -19.08 -24.56
C VAL A 134 -4.77 -20.06 -24.07
N SER A 135 -5.17 -21.20 -23.53
CA SER A 135 -4.24 -22.16 -22.91
C SER A 135 -4.28 -23.58 -23.49
N GLU A 136 -5.25 -23.90 -24.36
CA GLU A 136 -5.44 -25.24 -24.92
C GLU A 136 -4.25 -25.66 -25.79
N ASP A 137 -3.74 -26.88 -25.57
CA ASP A 137 -2.58 -27.48 -26.25
C ASP A 137 -1.28 -26.66 -26.19
N ARG A 138 -1.14 -25.78 -25.19
CA ARG A 138 0.05 -24.94 -25.01
C ARG A 138 0.93 -25.40 -23.84
N PRO A 139 2.27 -25.28 -23.96
CA PRO A 139 3.15 -25.42 -22.81
C PRO A 139 2.82 -24.41 -21.72
N VAL A 140 2.81 -24.84 -20.46
CA VAL A 140 2.49 -24.01 -19.28
C VAL A 140 3.37 -22.76 -19.21
N LEU A 141 4.65 -22.87 -19.56
CA LEU A 141 5.57 -21.73 -19.57
C LEU A 141 5.18 -20.66 -20.61
N ASP A 142 4.63 -21.06 -21.76
CA ASP A 142 4.20 -20.08 -22.77
C ASP A 142 2.92 -19.38 -22.34
N VAL A 143 1.99 -20.08 -21.68
CA VAL A 143 0.82 -19.46 -21.05
C VAL A 143 1.24 -18.49 -19.94
N ALA A 144 2.28 -18.83 -19.17
CA ALA A 144 2.82 -17.96 -18.12
C ALA A 144 3.42 -16.67 -18.69
N LYS A 145 4.11 -16.71 -19.84
CA LYS A 145 4.65 -15.51 -20.51
C LYS A 145 3.54 -14.55 -20.93
N ASP A 146 2.47 -15.07 -21.53
CA ASP A 146 1.31 -14.27 -21.94
C ASP A 146 0.60 -13.68 -20.72
N LEU A 147 0.44 -14.47 -19.66
CA LEU A 147 -0.15 -14.02 -18.42
C LEU A 147 0.69 -12.89 -17.77
N CYS A 148 2.02 -12.98 -17.79
CA CYS A 148 2.89 -11.88 -17.35
C CYS A 148 2.66 -10.62 -18.19
N THR A 149 2.48 -10.75 -19.50
CA THR A 149 2.20 -9.61 -20.39
C THR A 149 0.89 -8.90 -19.99
N VAL A 150 -0.17 -9.66 -19.74
CA VAL A 150 -1.45 -9.12 -19.23
C VAL A 150 -1.24 -8.40 -17.89
N PHE A 151 -0.47 -8.98 -16.96
CA PHE A 151 -0.23 -8.35 -15.68
C PHE A 151 0.64 -7.10 -15.76
N TYR A 152 1.68 -7.07 -16.60
CA TYR A 152 2.48 -5.86 -16.80
C TYR A 152 1.67 -4.73 -17.43
N ALA A 153 0.68 -5.04 -18.28
CA ALA A 153 -0.20 -4.02 -18.85
C ALA A 153 -1.00 -3.25 -17.78
N ASN A 154 -1.31 -3.86 -16.63
CA ASN A 154 -1.93 -3.18 -15.48
C ASN A 154 -1.03 -2.13 -14.81
N TYR A 155 0.27 -2.14 -15.10
CA TYR A 155 1.22 -1.11 -14.66
C TYR A 155 1.57 -0.13 -15.78
N GLY A 156 0.93 -0.27 -16.94
CA GLY A 156 1.01 0.67 -18.05
C GLY A 156 0.03 1.83 -17.89
N SER A 157 -0.25 2.50 -19.00
CA SER A 157 -1.15 3.67 -19.03
C SER A 157 -2.15 3.63 -20.20
N LEU A 158 -2.36 2.45 -20.78
CA LEU A 158 -3.24 2.26 -21.95
C LEU A 158 -4.61 1.66 -21.59
N LEU A 159 -4.74 1.02 -20.43
CA LEU A 159 -5.97 0.32 -20.03
C LEU A 159 -7.02 1.30 -19.49
N GLU A 160 -8.29 1.01 -19.78
CA GLU A 160 -9.44 1.72 -19.22
C GLU A 160 -9.94 1.10 -17.91
N GLU A 161 -9.65 -0.18 -17.67
CA GLU A 161 -9.91 -0.91 -16.44
C GLU A 161 -8.77 -1.93 -16.19
N LEU A 162 -8.40 -2.16 -14.93
CA LEU A 162 -7.44 -3.22 -14.56
C LEU A 162 -7.98 -4.62 -14.90
N SER A 163 -7.09 -5.56 -15.22
CA SER A 163 -7.46 -6.90 -15.74
C SER A 163 -8.39 -7.69 -14.82
N PHE A 164 -8.19 -7.64 -13.50
CA PHE A 164 -9.06 -8.32 -12.53
C PHE A 164 -10.41 -7.64 -12.30
N SER A 165 -10.69 -6.51 -12.96
CA SER A 165 -12.01 -5.89 -12.92
C SER A 165 -13.08 -6.81 -13.48
N CYS A 166 -12.74 -7.81 -14.31
CA CYS A 166 -13.66 -8.87 -14.76
C CYS A 166 -14.41 -9.58 -13.61
N ARG A 167 -13.84 -9.63 -12.40
CA ARG A 167 -14.48 -10.22 -11.20
C ARG A 167 -15.53 -9.32 -10.56
N VAL A 168 -15.51 -8.03 -10.85
CA VAL A 168 -16.36 -7.05 -10.19
C VAL A 168 -17.77 -7.12 -10.79
N PRO A 169 -18.83 -7.25 -9.97
CA PRO A 169 -20.20 -7.28 -10.47
C PRO A 169 -20.54 -6.03 -11.29
N GLU A 170 -21.31 -6.19 -12.36
CA GLU A 170 -21.60 -5.10 -13.31
C GLU A 170 -22.22 -3.87 -12.63
N LYS A 171 -23.14 -4.09 -11.67
CA LYS A 171 -23.72 -3.02 -10.86
C LYS A 171 -22.66 -2.18 -10.14
N ARG A 172 -21.59 -2.81 -9.65
CA ARG A 172 -20.49 -2.11 -8.97
C ARG A 172 -19.61 -1.35 -9.95
N LYS A 173 -19.31 -1.94 -11.12
CA LYS A 173 -18.56 -1.26 -12.17
C LYS A 173 -19.28 0.00 -12.67
N GLN A 174 -20.60 -0.08 -12.84
CA GLN A 174 -21.38 1.10 -13.23
C GLN A 174 -21.24 2.24 -12.22
N ILE A 175 -21.35 1.94 -10.92
CA ILE A 175 -21.13 2.94 -9.86
C ILE A 175 -19.72 3.55 -9.95
N TRP A 176 -18.69 2.75 -10.23
CA TRP A 176 -17.32 3.27 -10.37
C TRP A 176 -17.15 4.17 -11.58
N ARG A 177 -17.76 3.83 -12.72
CA ARG A 177 -17.76 4.66 -13.91
C ARG A 177 -18.51 5.98 -13.68
N ASP A 178 -19.68 5.93 -13.06
CA ASP A 178 -20.49 7.12 -12.75
C ASP A 178 -19.75 8.08 -11.80
N LEU A 179 -18.97 7.54 -10.87
CA LEU A 179 -18.17 8.33 -9.92
C LEU A 179 -16.77 8.69 -10.44
N GLY A 180 -16.35 8.17 -11.61
CA GLY A 180 -15.01 8.38 -12.16
C GLY A 180 -13.88 7.76 -11.32
N ILE A 181 -14.15 6.64 -10.62
CA ILE A 181 -13.21 5.98 -9.69
C ILE A 181 -12.75 4.59 -10.15
N SER A 182 -13.01 4.22 -11.41
CA SER A 182 -12.48 2.97 -11.98
C SER A 182 -10.94 3.00 -12.00
N PRO A 183 -10.27 1.97 -11.46
CA PRO A 183 -8.82 1.89 -11.51
C PRO A 183 -8.34 1.53 -12.93
N ARG A 184 -7.26 2.18 -13.37
CA ARG A 184 -6.69 2.11 -14.72
C ARG A 184 -5.20 1.80 -14.65
#